data_AF-A0AA41CKJ4-F1
#
_entry.id   AF-A0AA41CKJ4-F1
#
_cell.length_a   1.000
_cell.length_b   1.000
_cell.length_c   1.000
_cell.angle_alpha   90.00
_cell.angle_beta   90.00
_cell.angle_gamma   90.00
#
_symmetry.space_group_name_H-M   'P 1'
#
loop_
_entity.id
_entity.type
_entity.pdbx_description
1 polymer ?
#
loop_
_entity_poly.entity_id
_entity_poly.type
_entity_poly.pdbx_seq_one_letter_code
_entity_poly.pdbx_strand_id
1 'polypeptide(L)'
;MTRGTARARWLSAVLAASALLVSGCSEEVDPLELPGVYRNDGGGRIELSADGTFTATGVTTDEGAGTADFSGTWDYERPSTSGDFVYLGVEDGGLGATGGIQLYVEDQDTLYFQLDPDGPVTQTYDRAG
;
A
#
# COMPACT_ATOMS: atom_id res chain seq x y z
N MET A 1 75.96 5.72 23.45
CA MET A 1 74.87 4.73 23.35
C MET A 1 73.73 5.38 22.58
N THR A 2 73.37 4.79 21.41
CA THR A 2 72.03 4.67 20.76
C THR A 2 71.02 5.82 20.88
N ARG A 3 70.25 6.27 19.88
CA ARG A 3 69.84 5.89 18.51
C ARG A 3 69.00 7.11 18.04
N GLY A 4 69.03 7.56 16.79
CA GLY A 4 68.27 6.97 15.69
C GLY A 4 67.37 8.05 15.05
N THR A 5 67.65 8.37 13.79
CA THR A 5 66.82 9.15 12.87
C THR A 5 65.49 8.44 12.58
N ALA A 6 64.39 9.20 12.41
CA ALA A 6 63.46 9.10 11.26
C ALA A 6 62.10 9.80 11.55
N ARG A 7 61.79 10.78 10.70
CA ARG A 7 60.43 11.24 10.38
C ARG A 7 59.65 10.07 9.75
N ALA A 8 58.49 9.70 10.30
CA ALA A 8 57.42 8.99 9.59
C ALA A 8 56.12 9.13 10.41
N ARG A 9 55.10 9.88 9.96
CA ARG A 9 54.05 9.51 8.99
C ARG A 9 52.82 8.93 9.74
N TRP A 10 51.76 9.75 9.89
CA TRP A 10 50.40 9.52 9.32
C TRP A 10 49.59 8.46 10.10
N LEU A 11 48.29 8.50 10.36
CA LEU A 11 47.14 9.31 9.94
C LEU A 11 46.01 8.98 10.93
N SER A 12 45.10 9.93 11.09
CA SER A 12 43.83 9.86 11.81
C SER A 12 43.05 8.56 11.58
N ALA A 13 42.54 7.94 12.65
CA ALA A 13 41.48 6.96 12.56
C ALA A 13 40.23 7.52 13.25
N VAL A 14 39.43 8.29 12.51
CA VAL A 14 38.06 8.64 12.90
C VAL A 14 37.17 7.55 12.30
N LEU A 15 36.71 6.62 13.13
CA LEU A 15 35.66 5.67 12.77
C LEU A 15 34.34 6.44 12.68
N ALA A 16 34.00 6.93 11.48
CA ALA A 16 32.65 7.37 11.18
C ALA A 16 31.80 6.13 10.88
N ALA A 17 31.08 5.63 11.89
CA ALA A 17 30.02 4.65 11.69
C ALA A 17 28.82 5.40 11.08
N SER A 18 28.71 5.36 9.76
CA SER A 18 27.51 5.82 9.06
C SER A 18 26.38 4.83 9.32
N ALA A 19 25.55 5.11 10.32
CA ALA A 19 24.22 4.51 10.40
C ALA A 19 23.40 5.13 9.27
N LEU A 20 23.23 4.41 8.16
CA LEU A 20 22.22 4.73 7.17
C LEU A 20 20.87 4.49 7.85
N LEU A 21 20.28 5.55 8.38
CA LEU A 21 18.87 5.58 8.68
C LEU A 21 18.17 5.44 7.33
N VAL A 22 17.78 4.23 6.96
CA VAL A 22 16.67 4.01 6.01
C VAL A 22 15.42 4.46 6.76
N SER A 23 15.27 5.77 6.92
CA SER A 23 13.96 6.35 7.21
C SER A 23 13.16 6.14 5.93
N GLY A 24 12.19 5.24 6.00
CA GLY A 24 11.30 4.91 4.90
C GLY A 24 10.74 6.18 4.27
N CYS A 25 11.26 6.53 3.10
CA CYS A 25 10.40 7.15 2.11
C CYS A 25 9.50 6.01 1.66
N SER A 26 8.27 5.92 2.19
CA SER A 26 7.23 5.24 1.43
C SER A 26 7.22 5.93 0.07
N GLU A 27 7.53 5.17 -0.98
CA GLU A 27 7.54 5.69 -2.34
C GLU A 27 6.17 6.29 -2.61
N GLU A 28 6.15 7.50 -3.18
CA GLU A 28 4.88 8.14 -3.53
C GLU A 28 4.15 7.22 -4.50
N VAL A 29 2.91 6.84 -4.18
CA VAL A 29 2.10 5.96 -5.02
C VAL A 29 1.88 6.64 -6.37
N ASP A 30 2.23 5.95 -7.47
CA ASP A 30 1.84 6.36 -8.81
C ASP A 30 0.48 5.72 -9.16
N PRO A 31 -0.59 6.52 -9.36
CA PRO A 31 -1.90 6.00 -9.73
C PRO A 31 -1.89 5.25 -11.07
N LEU A 32 -0.95 5.56 -11.97
CA LEU A 32 -0.81 4.88 -13.26
C LEU A 32 -0.23 3.47 -13.12
N GLU A 33 0.40 3.17 -11.99
CA GLU A 33 0.96 1.85 -11.70
C GLU A 33 0.01 1.00 -10.82
N LEU A 34 -1.06 1.57 -10.26
CA LEU A 34 -2.09 0.85 -9.51
C LEU A 34 -2.86 -0.22 -10.30
N PRO A 35 -3.11 -0.09 -11.62
CA PRO A 35 -3.75 -1.17 -12.37
C PRO A 35 -3.05 -2.51 -12.19
N GLY A 36 -3.82 -3.55 -11.87
CA GLY A 36 -3.30 -4.84 -11.48
C GLY A 36 -4.33 -5.74 -10.82
N VAL A 37 -3.91 -6.96 -10.50
CA VAL A 37 -4.70 -7.93 -9.77
C VAL A 37 -4.13 -8.04 -8.36
N TYR A 38 -4.98 -7.90 -7.36
CA TYR A 38 -4.67 -8.00 -5.95
C TYR A 38 -5.43 -9.17 -5.33
N ARG A 39 -4.81 -9.88 -4.40
CA ARG A 39 -5.37 -11.09 -3.77
C ARG A 39 -5.14 -11.07 -2.26
N ASN A 40 -6.06 -11.69 -1.53
CA ASN A 40 -5.87 -11.96 -0.11
C ASN A 40 -5.86 -13.48 0.18
N ASP A 41 -5.41 -13.84 1.38
CA ASP A 41 -5.38 -15.23 1.85
C ASP A 41 -6.78 -15.86 1.99
N GLY A 42 -7.81 -15.01 2.11
CA GLY A 42 -9.21 -15.42 2.17
C GLY A 42 -9.82 -15.86 0.83
N GLY A 43 -9.06 -15.77 -0.26
CA GLY A 43 -9.53 -16.08 -1.62
C GLY A 43 -10.24 -14.91 -2.31
N GLY A 44 -10.28 -13.74 -1.66
CA GLY A 44 -10.74 -12.49 -2.23
C GLY A 44 -9.78 -11.99 -3.30
N ARG A 45 -10.33 -11.32 -4.32
CA ARG A 45 -9.60 -10.76 -5.44
C ARG A 45 -10.17 -9.40 -5.82
N ILE A 46 -9.29 -8.46 -6.08
CA ILE A 46 -9.62 -7.15 -6.64
C ILE A 46 -8.79 -6.98 -7.91
N GLU A 47 -9.40 -6.52 -8.99
CA GLU A 47 -8.72 -6.18 -10.23
C GLU A 47 -9.03 -4.73 -10.57
N LEU A 48 -7.98 -3.90 -10.60
CA LEU A 48 -8.03 -2.52 -11.06
C LEU A 48 -7.57 -2.49 -12.51
N SER A 49 -8.45 -2.11 -13.42
CA SER A 49 -8.15 -1.99 -14.85
C SER A 49 -7.63 -0.60 -15.16
N ALA A 50 -6.71 -0.51 -16.13
CA ALA A 50 -6.14 0.77 -16.57
C ALA A 50 -7.15 1.69 -17.28
N ASP A 51 -8.34 1.20 -17.61
CA ASP A 51 -9.44 1.99 -18.17
C ASP A 51 -10.34 2.65 -17.11
N GLY A 52 -10.00 2.51 -15.82
CA GLY A 52 -10.76 3.08 -14.71
C GLY A 52 -11.90 2.18 -14.24
N THR A 53 -11.99 0.93 -14.70
CA THR A 53 -12.96 -0.05 -14.21
C THR A 53 -12.34 -1.00 -13.18
N PHE A 54 -13.17 -1.58 -12.32
CA PHE A 54 -12.71 -2.62 -11.38
C PHE A 54 -13.67 -3.79 -11.30
N THR A 55 -13.12 -4.93 -10.86
CA THR A 55 -13.90 -6.07 -10.38
C THR A 55 -13.41 -6.53 -9.02
N ALA A 56 -14.35 -6.90 -8.15
CA ALA A 56 -14.08 -7.44 -6.83
C ALA A 56 -14.87 -8.74 -6.65
N THR A 57 -14.20 -9.78 -6.16
CA THR A 57 -14.84 -11.08 -5.88
C THR A 57 -14.40 -11.58 -4.51
N GLY A 58 -15.32 -12.16 -3.76
CA GLY A 58 -15.00 -12.74 -2.45
C GLY A 58 -14.63 -11.70 -1.39
N VAL A 59 -15.14 -10.47 -1.50
CA VAL A 59 -14.80 -9.36 -0.60
C VAL A 59 -15.82 -9.24 0.53
N THR A 60 -15.36 -9.14 1.78
CA THR A 60 -16.23 -8.84 2.91
C THR A 60 -16.43 -7.33 3.02
N THR A 61 -17.67 -6.85 2.94
CA THR A 61 -17.98 -5.40 2.98
C THR A 61 -18.59 -4.94 4.30
N ASP A 62 -19.02 -5.88 5.14
CA ASP A 62 -19.64 -5.58 6.43
C ASP A 62 -19.25 -6.66 7.44
N GLU A 63 -19.07 -6.27 8.71
CA GLU A 63 -18.76 -7.22 9.78
C GLU A 63 -19.90 -8.22 9.96
N GLY A 64 -19.57 -9.52 9.84
CA GLY A 64 -20.53 -10.61 10.01
C GLY A 64 -21.40 -10.90 8.78
N ALA A 65 -21.23 -10.16 7.69
CA ALA A 65 -21.83 -10.51 6.39
C ALA A 65 -20.99 -11.57 5.66
N GLY A 66 -21.62 -12.23 4.68
CA GLY A 66 -20.89 -13.07 3.72
C GLY A 66 -20.07 -12.22 2.76
N THR A 67 -19.22 -12.88 1.97
CA THR A 67 -18.48 -12.21 0.89
C THR A 67 -19.42 -11.79 -0.24
N ALA A 68 -19.08 -10.68 -0.89
CA ALA A 68 -19.79 -10.15 -2.04
C ALA A 68 -18.87 -10.04 -3.26
N ASP A 69 -19.52 -10.10 -4.43
CA ASP A 69 -18.92 -9.84 -5.73
C ASP A 69 -19.58 -8.60 -6.32
N PHE A 70 -18.77 -7.66 -6.81
CA PHE A 70 -19.24 -6.38 -7.34
C PHE A 70 -18.22 -5.74 -8.29
N SER A 71 -18.68 -4.77 -9.07
CA SER A 71 -17.87 -4.09 -10.09
C SER A 71 -18.36 -2.66 -10.32
N GLY A 72 -17.53 -1.87 -10.98
CA GLY A 72 -17.86 -0.52 -11.41
C GLY A 72 -16.61 0.26 -11.79
N THR A 73 -16.56 1.53 -11.40
CA THR A 73 -15.42 2.42 -11.68
C THR A 73 -14.56 2.66 -10.46
N TRP A 74 -13.29 2.99 -10.68
CA TRP A 74 -12.38 3.38 -9.62
C TRP A 74 -11.65 4.68 -9.93
N ASP A 75 -11.39 5.45 -8.87
CA ASP A 75 -10.64 6.70 -8.91
C ASP A 75 -9.67 6.75 -7.73
N TYR A 76 -8.45 7.24 -7.93
CA TYR A 76 -7.47 7.40 -6.86
C TYR A 76 -7.59 8.79 -6.22
N GLU A 77 -7.59 8.82 -4.89
CA GLU A 77 -7.73 10.00 -4.06
C GLU A 77 -6.53 10.13 -3.11
N ARG A 78 -5.95 11.34 -3.09
CA ARG A 78 -4.84 11.74 -2.21
C ARG A 78 -5.27 12.89 -1.30
N PRO A 79 -6.10 12.61 -0.29
CA PRO A 79 -6.55 13.62 0.66
C PRO A 79 -5.39 14.10 1.54
N SER A 80 -5.44 15.36 1.98
CA SER A 80 -4.41 15.92 2.86
C SER A 80 -4.54 15.52 4.34
N THR A 81 -5.65 14.89 4.71
CA THR A 81 -6.05 14.62 6.10
C THR A 81 -6.21 13.15 6.44
N SER A 82 -6.06 12.25 5.48
CA SER A 82 -6.16 10.79 5.66
C SER A 82 -5.16 10.08 4.75
N GLY A 83 -5.07 8.76 4.88
CA GLY A 83 -4.29 7.96 3.93
C GLY A 83 -4.88 8.01 2.52
N ASP A 84 -4.02 7.72 1.54
CA ASP A 84 -4.41 7.60 0.15
C ASP A 84 -5.37 6.42 -0.03
N PHE A 85 -6.33 6.56 -0.94
CA PHE A 85 -7.29 5.50 -1.19
C PHE A 85 -7.76 5.49 -2.64
N VAL A 86 -8.22 4.34 -3.07
CA VAL A 86 -9.00 4.14 -4.28
C VAL A 86 -10.47 4.18 -3.90
N TYR A 87 -11.22 5.11 -4.48
CA TYR A 87 -12.67 5.15 -4.39
C TYR A 87 -13.27 4.16 -5.40
N LEU A 88 -14.05 3.20 -4.92
CA LEU A 88 -14.73 2.20 -5.74
C LEU A 88 -16.21 2.59 -5.92
N GLY A 89 -16.53 3.20 -7.05
CA GLY A 89 -17.91 3.49 -7.45
C GLY A 89 -18.62 2.21 -7.89
N VAL A 90 -19.40 1.60 -7.00
CA VAL A 90 -20.12 0.35 -7.29
C VAL A 90 -21.29 0.63 -8.22
N GLU A 91 -21.27 0.02 -9.40
CA GLU A 91 -22.34 0.11 -10.40
C GLU A 91 -23.21 -1.14 -10.43
N ASP A 92 -22.58 -2.30 -10.20
CA ASP A 92 -23.21 -3.62 -10.22
C ASP A 92 -22.76 -4.46 -9.02
N GLY A 93 -23.68 -5.29 -8.51
CA GLY A 93 -23.39 -6.28 -7.48
C GLY A 93 -23.77 -5.87 -6.05
N GLY A 94 -24.78 -6.57 -5.51
CA GLY A 94 -24.95 -6.95 -4.10
C GLY A 94 -25.16 -5.90 -3.00
N LEU A 95 -24.52 -4.74 -3.06
CA LEU A 95 -24.30 -3.89 -1.88
C LEU A 95 -25.44 -2.90 -1.57
N GLY A 96 -26.59 -3.07 -2.24
CA GLY A 96 -27.65 -2.07 -2.24
C GLY A 96 -27.16 -0.76 -2.88
N ALA A 97 -28.01 0.25 -3.02
CA ALA A 97 -27.67 1.54 -3.63
C ALA A 97 -26.72 2.40 -2.77
N THR A 98 -25.82 1.77 -2.03
CA THR A 98 -24.99 2.35 -0.99
C THR A 98 -23.68 2.79 -1.63
N GLY A 99 -23.31 4.04 -1.37
CA GLY A 99 -22.22 4.77 -2.03
C GLY A 99 -20.88 4.03 -2.03
N GLY A 100 -20.00 4.48 -2.92
CA GLY A 100 -18.74 3.83 -3.19
C GLY A 100 -17.87 3.55 -1.95
N ILE A 101 -17.00 2.56 -2.10
CA ILE A 101 -16.19 1.97 -1.03
C ILE A 101 -14.80 2.59 -1.07
N GLN A 102 -14.20 2.85 0.08
CA GLN A 102 -12.80 3.25 0.17
C GLN A 102 -11.91 2.02 0.30
N LEU A 103 -10.96 1.88 -0.61
CA LEU A 103 -9.90 0.88 -0.57
C LEU A 103 -8.58 1.62 -0.36
N TYR A 104 -8.04 1.58 0.85
CA TYR A 104 -6.84 2.32 1.20
C TYR A 104 -5.60 1.73 0.52
N VAL A 105 -4.63 2.60 0.26
CA VAL A 105 -3.35 2.24 -0.36
C VAL A 105 -2.26 2.36 0.71
N GLU A 106 -1.61 1.23 1.03
CA GLU A 106 -0.42 1.25 1.88
C GLU A 106 0.83 1.59 1.06
N ASP A 107 0.96 0.98 -0.12
CA ASP A 107 2.01 1.21 -1.11
C ASP A 107 1.57 0.79 -2.52
N GLN A 108 2.48 0.78 -3.49
CA GLN A 108 2.20 0.47 -4.90
C GLN A 108 1.60 -0.93 -5.10
N ASP A 109 1.88 -1.87 -4.19
CA ASP A 109 1.54 -3.29 -4.31
C ASP A 109 0.54 -3.77 -3.25
N THR A 110 0.18 -2.92 -2.29
CA THR A 110 -0.62 -3.30 -1.12
C THR A 110 -1.83 -2.40 -0.92
N LEU A 111 -3.01 -3.01 -0.96
CA LEU A 111 -4.32 -2.37 -0.75
C LEU A 111 -5.03 -2.97 0.46
N TYR A 112 -5.85 -2.19 1.16
CA TYR A 112 -6.58 -2.72 2.31
C TYR A 112 -7.96 -2.09 2.55
N PHE A 113 -8.87 -2.90 3.07
CA PHE A 113 -10.13 -2.44 3.64
C PHE A 113 -10.00 -2.22 5.14
N GLN A 114 -10.59 -1.14 5.59
CA GLN A 114 -10.74 -0.80 6.99
C GLN A 114 -12.19 -0.33 7.17
N LEU A 115 -13.04 -1.24 7.67
CA LEU A 115 -14.48 -0.99 7.79
C LEU A 115 -14.80 0.08 8.85
N ASP A 116 -14.06 0.04 9.97
CA ASP A 116 -14.05 1.10 10.97
C ASP A 116 -12.82 1.99 10.73
N PRO A 117 -12.98 3.26 10.33
CA PRO A 117 -11.87 4.16 10.02
C PRO A 117 -10.92 4.41 11.20
N ASP A 118 -11.39 4.20 12.44
CA ASP A 118 -10.56 4.29 13.65
C ASP A 118 -10.16 2.89 14.18
N GLY A 119 -10.67 1.83 13.56
CA GLY A 119 -10.46 0.44 13.92
C GLY A 119 -9.27 -0.21 13.20
N PRO A 120 -9.06 -1.52 13.40
CA PRO A 120 -7.98 -2.25 12.72
C PRO A 120 -8.29 -2.49 11.23
N VAL A 121 -7.23 -2.73 10.46
CA VAL A 121 -7.34 -3.25 9.09
C VAL A 121 -8.14 -4.55 9.11
N THR A 122 -9.13 -4.63 8.23
CA THR A 122 -10.05 -5.77 8.15
C THR A 122 -9.58 -6.79 7.11
N GLN A 123 -9.08 -6.33 5.97
CA GLN A 123 -8.60 -7.18 4.88
C GLN A 123 -7.44 -6.47 4.15
N THR A 124 -6.35 -7.19 3.92
CA THR A 124 -5.21 -6.74 3.11
C THR A 124 -5.14 -7.55 1.83
N TYR A 125 -4.79 -6.89 0.72
CA TYR A 125 -4.65 -7.48 -0.60
C TYR A 125 -3.30 -7.10 -1.20
N ASP A 126 -2.54 -8.10 -1.59
CA ASP A 126 -1.23 -7.92 -2.20
C ASP A 126 -1.33 -8.14 -3.71
N ARG A 127 -0.52 -7.40 -4.47
CA ARG A 127 -0.43 -7.56 -5.92
C ARG A 127 0.01 -8.98 -6.28
N ALA A 128 -0.75 -9.62 -7.15
CA ALA A 128 -0.37 -10.87 -7.78
C ALA A 128 0.61 -10.57 -8.94
N GLY A 129 1.85 -11.07 -8.82
CA GLY A 129 2.89 -10.95 -9.85
C GLY A 129 2.72 -11.83 -11.07
#